data_AF-A0A9W9SJM3-F1
#
_entry.id   AF-A0A9W9SJM3-F1
#
_cell.length_a   1.000
_cell.length_b   1.000
_cell.length_c   1.000
_cell.angle_alpha   90.00
_cell.angle_beta   90.00
_cell.angle_gamma   90.00
#
_symmetry.space_group_name_H-M   'P 1'
#
loop_
_entity.id
_entity.type
_entity.pdbx_description
1 polymer ?
#
loop_
_entity_poly.entity_id
_entity_poly.type
_entity_poly.pdbx_seq_one_letter_code
_entity_poly.pdbx_strand_id
1 'polypeptide(L)'
;MQNSNSAAHDKACQAIERAKGLVQEQEERFDAYFQSSGDIPQMYDLMEFYPIKDEYMFYKRELLDAMEEVSTTESLEAQLETTLEMLCLDRIDQNRVRFRVPLLMLQLGKDAECYAVIKWCSQPHIFDEYGRSDPFEEIEPLYEGDVELFPLANLAILKAKILLDLSTLDNCVLAVGA
;
A
#
# COMPACT_ATOMS: atom_id res chain seq x y z
N MET A 1 20.14 21.48 20.97
CA MET A 1 19.40 20.20 20.85
C MET A 1 19.41 19.72 19.39
N GLN A 2 20.58 19.42 18.82
CA GLN A 2 20.71 18.97 17.41
C GLN A 2 21.32 17.55 17.25
N ASN A 3 21.87 16.95 18.31
CA ASN A 3 22.57 15.66 18.21
C ASN A 3 21.68 14.42 18.40
N SER A 4 20.44 14.57 18.89
CA SER A 4 19.53 13.43 19.08
C SER A 4 18.84 12.98 17.78
N ASN A 5 18.66 13.89 16.81
CA ASN A 5 18.00 13.58 15.54
C ASN A 5 18.92 12.84 14.55
N SER A 6 20.24 13.06 14.58
CA SER A 6 21.16 12.31 13.70
C SER A 6 21.21 10.84 14.08
N ALA A 7 21.34 10.50 15.37
CA ALA A 7 21.47 9.11 15.78
C ALA A 7 20.23 8.26 15.46
N ALA A 8 19.02 8.83 15.60
CA ALA A 8 17.78 8.16 15.22
C ALA A 8 17.67 7.95 13.72
N HIS A 9 18.00 9.00 12.94
CA HIS A 9 18.06 8.93 11.48
C HIS A 9 19.09 7.89 11.00
N ASP A 10 20.31 7.93 11.53
CA ASP A 10 21.40 7.01 11.16
C ASP A 10 21.01 5.55 11.42
N LYS A 11 20.33 5.29 12.54
CA LYS A 11 19.80 3.96 12.87
C LYS A 11 18.73 3.51 11.86
N ALA A 12 17.79 4.39 11.51
CA ALA A 12 16.73 4.09 10.55
C ALA A 12 17.30 3.83 9.15
N CYS A 13 18.24 4.67 8.68
CA CYS A 13 18.92 4.47 7.40
C CYS A 13 19.66 3.14 7.35
N GLN A 14 20.41 2.78 8.40
CA GLN A 14 21.10 1.48 8.47
C GLN A 14 20.13 0.30 8.46
N ALA A 15 18.96 0.44 9.11
CA ALA A 15 17.94 -0.60 9.09
C ALA A 15 17.36 -0.78 7.67
N ILE A 16 17.02 0.31 6.99
CA ILE A 16 16.52 0.30 5.61
C ILE A 16 17.57 -0.29 4.67
N GLU A 17 18.83 0.13 4.76
CA GLU A 17 19.91 -0.35 3.90
C GLU A 17 20.15 -1.86 4.07
N ARG A 18 20.12 -2.34 5.32
CA ARG A 18 20.18 -3.78 5.60
C ARG A 18 19.00 -4.53 5.00
N ALA A 19 17.77 -4.03 5.19
CA ALA A 19 16.57 -4.67 4.66
C ALA A 19 16.58 -4.69 3.12
N LYS A 20 17.01 -3.61 2.47
CA LYS A 20 17.21 -3.56 1.01
C LYS A 20 18.20 -4.61 0.52
N GLY A 21 19.33 -4.78 1.22
CA GLY A 21 20.30 -5.82 0.87
C GLY A 21 19.72 -7.25 0.94
N LEU A 22 18.90 -7.53 1.95
CA LEU A 22 18.23 -8.83 2.09
C LEU A 22 17.18 -9.06 1.00
N VAL A 23 16.41 -8.02 0.66
CA VAL A 23 15.45 -8.07 -0.45
C VAL A 23 16.17 -8.32 -1.77
N GLN A 24 17.26 -7.61 -2.05
CA GLN A 24 18.05 -7.78 -3.27
C GLN A 24 18.62 -9.20 -3.38
N GLU A 25 19.14 -9.77 -2.29
CA GLU A 25 19.61 -11.16 -2.28
C GLU A 25 18.49 -12.14 -2.65
N GLN A 26 17.25 -11.89 -2.18
CA GLN A 26 16.10 -12.70 -2.57
C GLN A 26 15.67 -12.48 -4.02
N GLU A 27 15.71 -11.24 -4.53
CA GLU A 27 15.42 -10.94 -5.94
C GLU A 27 16.40 -11.70 -6.85
N GLU A 28 17.68 -11.69 -6.51
CA GLU A 28 18.72 -12.46 -7.24
C GLU A 28 18.47 -13.97 -7.19
N ARG A 29 18.04 -14.50 -6.03
CA ARG A 29 17.64 -15.92 -5.90
C ARG A 29 16.40 -16.24 -6.72
N PHE A 30 15.42 -15.33 -6.73
CA PHE A 30 14.18 -15.44 -7.50
C PHE A 30 14.53 -15.51 -9.00
N ASP A 31 15.31 -14.55 -9.49
CA ASP A 31 15.77 -14.48 -10.88
C ASP A 31 16.59 -15.70 -11.30
N ALA A 32 17.55 -16.13 -10.48
CA ALA A 32 18.38 -17.30 -10.77
C ALA A 32 17.53 -18.57 -10.87
N TYR A 33 16.50 -18.70 -10.04
CA TYR A 33 15.56 -19.81 -10.11
C TYR A 33 14.81 -19.79 -11.46
N PHE A 34 14.21 -18.66 -11.86
CA PHE A 34 13.49 -18.55 -13.15
C PHE A 34 14.37 -18.83 -14.36
N GLN A 35 15.61 -18.34 -14.34
CA GLN A 35 16.57 -18.62 -15.40
C GLN A 35 16.92 -20.11 -15.50
N SER A 36 16.92 -20.82 -14.38
CA SER A 36 17.23 -22.25 -14.32
C SER A 36 16.04 -23.17 -14.65
N SER A 37 14.82 -22.75 -14.32
CA SER A 37 13.60 -23.55 -14.51
C SER A 37 13.05 -23.46 -15.93
N GLY A 38 13.36 -22.42 -16.70
CA GLY A 38 12.88 -22.22 -18.07
C GLY A 38 11.38 -21.89 -18.20
N ASP A 39 10.65 -21.96 -17.08
CA ASP A 39 9.27 -21.54 -16.96
C ASP A 39 9.20 -20.04 -16.66
N ILE A 40 8.50 -19.31 -17.53
CA ILE A 40 7.88 -18.03 -17.15
C ILE A 40 6.53 -18.44 -16.54
N PRO A 41 6.30 -18.32 -15.22
CA PRO A 41 5.03 -18.72 -14.68
C PRO A 41 3.96 -17.86 -15.34
N GLN A 42 2.99 -18.51 -15.97
CA GLN A 42 1.66 -17.96 -15.93
C GLN A 42 1.32 -17.88 -14.44
N MET A 43 1.01 -16.67 -13.99
CA MET A 43 0.88 -16.20 -12.59
C MET A 43 -0.07 -17.03 -11.69
N TYR A 44 -0.64 -18.13 -12.19
CA TYR A 44 -1.61 -19.00 -11.54
C TYR A 44 -1.07 -20.39 -11.13
N ASP A 45 0.11 -20.84 -11.57
CA ASP A 45 0.68 -22.16 -11.22
C ASP A 45 1.63 -22.14 -9.99
N LEU A 46 1.50 -21.13 -9.13
CA LEU A 46 2.46 -20.77 -8.06
C LEU A 46 2.47 -21.68 -6.80
N MET A 47 1.86 -22.86 -6.81
CA MET A 47 1.84 -23.74 -5.62
C MET A 47 3.22 -24.36 -5.29
N GLU A 48 4.06 -24.61 -6.29
CA GLU A 48 5.42 -25.15 -6.09
C GLU A 48 6.46 -24.04 -5.80
N PHE A 49 6.08 -22.77 -6.05
CA PHE A 49 6.87 -21.56 -5.85
C PHE A 49 6.77 -20.99 -4.42
N TYR A 50 5.97 -21.62 -3.58
CA TYR A 50 5.51 -21.09 -2.31
C TYR A 50 6.65 -20.74 -1.32
N PRO A 51 7.69 -21.57 -1.12
CA PRO A 51 8.73 -21.26 -0.12
C PRO A 51 9.62 -20.07 -0.48
N ILE A 52 10.05 -19.95 -1.75
CA ILE A 52 10.90 -18.84 -2.19
C ILE A 52 10.08 -17.54 -2.24
N LYS A 53 8.82 -17.61 -2.70
CA LYS A 53 7.88 -16.49 -2.64
C LYS A 53 7.68 -16.03 -1.19
N ASP A 54 7.43 -16.93 -0.25
CA ASP A 54 7.19 -16.58 1.15
C ASP A 54 8.41 -15.94 1.80
N GLU A 55 9.62 -16.46 1.54
CA GLU A 55 10.87 -15.83 1.98
C GLU A 55 11.01 -14.40 1.41
N TYR A 56 10.77 -14.24 0.10
CA TYR A 56 10.83 -12.94 -0.54
C TYR A 56 9.79 -11.95 0.03
N MET A 57 8.56 -12.40 0.22
CA MET A 57 7.47 -11.62 0.83
C MET A 57 7.79 -11.25 2.28
N PHE A 58 8.45 -12.13 3.03
CA PHE A 58 8.91 -11.86 4.39
C PHE A 58 9.92 -10.70 4.40
N TYR A 59 10.96 -10.74 3.55
CA TYR A 59 11.95 -9.66 3.52
C TYR A 59 11.40 -8.34 2.97
N LYS A 60 10.47 -8.38 2.01
CA LYS A 60 9.75 -7.16 1.57
C LYS A 60 8.95 -6.54 2.72
N ARG A 61 8.36 -7.36 3.61
CA ARG A 61 7.70 -6.85 4.83
C ARG A 61 8.68 -6.21 5.81
N GLU A 62 9.82 -6.84 6.06
CA GLU A 62 10.88 -6.26 6.91
C GLU A 62 11.35 -4.91 6.36
N LEU A 63 11.45 -4.78 5.03
CA LEU A 63 11.76 -3.50 4.37
C LEU A 63 10.65 -2.47 4.59
N LEU A 64 9.38 -2.85 4.45
CA LEU A 64 8.25 -1.94 4.74
C LEU A 64 8.29 -1.45 6.19
N ASP A 65 8.48 -2.36 7.14
CA ASP A 65 8.50 -2.03 8.56
C ASP A 65 9.71 -1.13 8.91
N ALA A 66 10.86 -1.32 8.25
CA ALA A 66 12.00 -0.42 8.38
C ALA A 66 11.74 0.99 7.80
N MET A 67 10.97 1.09 6.71
CA MET A 67 10.61 2.38 6.09
C MET A 67 9.54 3.14 6.88
N GLU A 68 8.65 2.45 7.59
CA GLU A 68 7.58 3.05 8.40
C GLU A 68 8.12 3.98 9.50
N GLU A 69 9.33 3.72 9.99
CA GLU A 69 10.04 4.57 10.97
C GLU A 69 10.48 5.94 10.39
N VAL A 70 10.42 6.11 9.06
CA VAL A 70 10.83 7.33 8.35
C VAL A 70 9.63 7.93 7.63
N SER A 71 9.07 9.01 8.20
CA SER A 71 7.86 9.67 7.69
C SER A 71 8.18 10.77 6.64
N THR A 72 8.90 10.44 5.57
CA THR A 72 9.13 11.34 4.43
C THR A 72 8.28 10.93 3.23
N THR A 73 8.02 11.85 2.30
CA THR A 73 7.27 11.56 1.07
C THR A 73 7.94 10.45 0.26
N GLU A 74 9.26 10.47 0.14
CA GLU A 74 10.02 9.45 -0.59
C GLU A 74 9.89 8.07 0.06
N SER A 75 9.86 8.00 1.40
CA SER A 75 9.62 6.75 2.12
C SER A 75 8.20 6.23 1.87
N LEU A 76 7.20 7.10 1.88
CA LEU A 76 5.81 6.73 1.62
C LEU A 76 5.61 6.23 0.17
N GLU A 77 6.28 6.84 -0.80
CA GLU A 77 6.26 6.38 -2.20
C GLU A 77 6.90 5.00 -2.34
N ALA A 78 8.08 4.79 -1.73
CA ALA A 78 8.75 3.50 -1.73
C ALA A 78 7.95 2.40 -1.02
N GLN A 79 7.28 2.73 0.08
CA GLN A 79 6.36 1.83 0.79
C GLN A 79 5.16 1.45 -0.10
N LEU A 80 4.58 2.41 -0.81
CA LEU A 80 3.45 2.16 -1.70
C LEU A 80 3.86 1.24 -2.86
N GLU A 81 4.99 1.53 -3.51
CA GLU A 81 5.53 0.70 -4.59
C GLU A 81 5.78 -0.74 -4.12
N THR A 82 6.50 -0.89 -3.00
CA THR A 82 6.79 -2.20 -2.39
C THR A 82 5.51 -2.97 -2.06
N THR A 83 4.49 -2.30 -1.50
CA THR A 83 3.22 -2.94 -1.15
C THR A 83 2.44 -3.40 -2.40
N LEU A 84 2.44 -2.60 -3.47
CA LEU A 84 1.79 -2.96 -4.73
C LEU A 84 2.46 -4.15 -5.42
N GLU A 85 3.80 -4.22 -5.40
CA GLU A 85 4.55 -5.39 -5.88
C GLU A 85 4.17 -6.65 -5.10
N MET A 86 4.12 -6.56 -3.77
CA MET A 86 3.72 -7.67 -2.90
C MET A 86 2.30 -8.15 -3.24
N LEU A 87 1.35 -7.24 -3.53
CA LEU A 87 0.00 -7.59 -3.97
C LEU A 87 -0.05 -8.27 -5.34
N CYS A 88 0.80 -7.86 -6.28
CA CYS A 88 0.90 -8.53 -7.57
C CYS A 88 1.35 -10.00 -7.41
N LEU A 89 2.23 -10.27 -6.45
CA LEU A 89 2.72 -11.62 -6.13
C LEU A 89 1.76 -12.42 -5.26
N ASP A 90 0.95 -11.75 -4.46
CA ASP A 90 -0.04 -12.34 -3.57
C ASP A 90 -1.46 -11.84 -3.87
N ARG A 91 -1.97 -12.26 -5.04
CA ARG A 91 -3.28 -11.82 -5.56
C ARG A 91 -4.43 -12.13 -4.61
N ILE A 92 -4.37 -13.24 -3.87
CA ILE A 92 -5.41 -13.58 -2.88
C ILE A 92 -5.23 -12.84 -1.55
N ASP A 93 -4.21 -11.98 -1.46
CA ASP A 93 -3.83 -11.21 -0.29
C ASP A 93 -3.69 -12.08 0.98
N GLN A 94 -3.04 -13.23 0.84
CA GLN A 94 -2.80 -14.14 1.96
C GLN A 94 -1.97 -13.48 3.08
N ASN A 95 -1.06 -12.61 2.69
CA ASN A 95 -0.20 -11.82 3.55
C ASN A 95 -0.89 -10.55 4.09
N ARG A 96 -2.16 -10.29 3.73
CA ARG A 96 -2.91 -9.16 4.26
C ARG A 96 -2.22 -7.80 4.06
N VAL A 97 -1.50 -7.65 2.95
CA VAL A 97 -0.77 -6.42 2.60
C VAL A 97 -1.68 -5.38 1.96
N ARG A 98 -2.85 -5.77 1.42
CA ARG A 98 -3.82 -4.85 0.79
C ARG A 98 -4.26 -3.71 1.69
N PHE A 99 -4.23 -3.95 2.99
CA PHE A 99 -4.59 -2.96 4.00
C PHE A 99 -3.60 -1.78 4.04
N ARG A 100 -2.32 -1.96 3.74
CA ARG A 100 -1.39 -0.82 3.79
C ARG A 100 -1.64 0.22 2.67
N VAL A 101 -2.18 -0.21 1.54
CA VAL A 101 -2.28 0.62 0.32
C VAL A 101 -3.16 1.89 0.51
N PRO A 102 -4.42 1.81 1.00
CA PRO A 102 -5.23 3.01 1.15
C PRO A 102 -4.62 4.06 2.08
N LEU A 103 -3.99 3.62 3.19
CA LEU A 103 -3.39 4.53 4.14
C LEU A 103 -2.21 5.29 3.52
N LEU A 104 -1.33 4.59 2.80
CA LEU A 104 -0.21 5.20 2.08
C LEU A 104 -0.68 6.18 1.00
N MET A 105 -1.74 5.82 0.26
CA MET A 105 -2.33 6.72 -0.74
C MET A 105 -2.92 7.98 -0.12
N LEU A 106 -3.59 7.89 1.04
CA LEU A 106 -4.10 9.04 1.78
C LEU A 106 -2.98 9.99 2.22
N GLN A 107 -1.88 9.43 2.74
CA GLN A 107 -0.72 10.21 3.16
C GLN A 107 -0.02 10.91 1.99
N LEU A 108 -0.07 10.31 0.79
CA LEU A 108 0.46 10.88 -0.45
C LEU A 108 -0.54 11.82 -1.17
N GLY A 109 -1.74 12.01 -0.65
CA GLY A 109 -2.77 12.86 -1.27
C GLY A 109 -3.39 12.26 -2.53
N LYS A 110 -3.29 10.95 -2.73
CA LYS A 110 -3.85 10.20 -3.87
C LYS A 110 -5.29 9.76 -3.55
N ASP A 111 -6.18 10.72 -3.33
CA ASP A 111 -7.49 10.48 -2.72
C ASP A 111 -8.45 9.69 -3.63
N ALA A 112 -8.43 9.95 -4.94
CA ALA A 112 -9.27 9.24 -5.91
C ALA A 112 -8.80 7.78 -6.08
N GLU A 113 -7.49 7.57 -6.18
CA GLU A 113 -6.88 6.25 -6.25
C GLU A 113 -7.12 5.47 -4.96
N CYS A 114 -6.99 6.13 -3.80
CA CYS A 114 -7.31 5.55 -2.50
C CYS A 114 -8.75 5.02 -2.47
N TYR A 115 -9.71 5.83 -2.91
CA TYR A 115 -11.11 5.41 -2.97
C TYR A 115 -11.31 4.18 -3.86
N ALA A 116 -10.67 4.16 -5.04
CA ALA A 116 -10.72 3.01 -5.95
C ALA A 116 -10.19 1.74 -5.28
N VAL A 117 -9.07 1.84 -4.54
CA VAL A 117 -8.50 0.69 -3.82
C VAL A 117 -9.38 0.25 -2.66
N ILE A 118 -9.96 1.17 -1.88
CA ILE A 118 -10.91 0.81 -0.81
C ILE A 118 -12.08 0.04 -1.39
N LYS A 119 -12.65 0.51 -2.50
CA LYS A 119 -13.75 -0.15 -3.20
C LYS A 119 -13.35 -1.55 -3.69
N TRP A 120 -12.17 -1.69 -4.28
CA TRP A 120 -11.62 -2.98 -4.68
C TRP A 120 -11.45 -3.94 -3.49
N CYS A 121 -10.88 -3.48 -2.37
CA CYS A 121 -10.73 -4.28 -1.15
C CYS A 121 -12.07 -4.75 -0.54
N SER A 122 -13.13 -3.95 -0.70
CA SER A 122 -14.48 -4.28 -0.22
C SER A 122 -15.24 -5.24 -1.13
N GLN A 123 -14.75 -5.52 -2.35
CA GLN A 123 -15.44 -6.39 -3.31
C GLN A 123 -14.76 -7.76 -3.41
N PRO A 124 -15.38 -8.84 -2.91
CA PRO A 124 -14.74 -10.15 -2.80
C PRO A 124 -14.43 -10.85 -4.14
N HIS A 125 -14.89 -10.31 -5.28
CA HIS A 125 -14.89 -11.05 -6.56
C HIS A 125 -14.50 -10.25 -7.82
N ILE A 126 -14.02 -9.00 -7.70
CA ILE A 126 -13.76 -8.17 -8.89
C ILE A 126 -12.32 -7.64 -8.84
N PHE A 127 -11.37 -8.46 -9.32
CA PHE A 127 -9.99 -8.02 -9.56
C PHE A 127 -9.84 -7.22 -10.87
N ASP A 128 -10.91 -7.10 -11.67
CA ASP A 128 -10.79 -6.83 -13.10
C ASP A 128 -11.26 -5.42 -13.51
N GLU A 129 -11.90 -4.66 -12.62
CA GLU A 129 -12.36 -3.31 -12.92
C GLU A 129 -11.82 -2.28 -11.91
N TYR A 130 -10.66 -1.68 -12.24
CA TYR A 130 -10.37 -0.29 -11.86
C TYR A 130 -11.35 0.62 -12.62
N GLY A 131 -12.65 0.46 -12.39
CA GLY A 131 -13.68 1.35 -12.91
C GLY A 131 -13.55 2.73 -12.29
N ARG A 132 -14.06 3.76 -12.98
CA ARG A 132 -14.16 5.11 -12.41
C ARG A 132 -14.80 5.03 -11.02
N SER A 133 -14.06 5.46 -10.01
CA SER A 133 -14.53 5.54 -8.64
C SER A 133 -14.93 6.99 -8.36
N ASP A 134 -16.16 7.19 -7.89
CA ASP A 134 -16.64 8.50 -7.44
C ASP A 134 -16.70 8.48 -5.91
N PRO A 135 -15.87 9.25 -5.19
CA PRO A 135 -15.87 9.25 -3.73
C PRO A 135 -17.18 9.78 -3.11
N PHE A 136 -18.08 10.34 -3.92
CA PHE A 136 -19.42 10.80 -3.53
C PHE A 136 -20.54 9.79 -3.79
N GLU A 137 -20.24 8.61 -4.35
CA GLU A 137 -21.26 7.58 -4.58
C GLU A 137 -21.84 7.00 -3.27
N GLU A 138 -23.00 6.36 -3.38
CA GLU A 138 -23.62 5.63 -2.26
C GLU A 138 -22.69 4.49 -1.81
N ILE A 139 -22.39 4.47 -0.52
CA ILE A 139 -21.43 3.53 0.06
C ILE A 139 -22.06 2.24 0.55
N GLU A 140 -23.39 2.14 0.55
CA GLU A 140 -24.16 0.94 0.96
C GLU A 140 -23.65 -0.36 0.32
N PRO A 141 -23.33 -0.40 -0.98
CA PRO A 141 -22.78 -1.60 -1.61
C PRO A 141 -21.38 -2.01 -1.11
N LEU A 142 -20.65 -1.11 -0.44
CA LEU A 142 -19.29 -1.40 0.07
C LEU A 142 -19.30 -2.11 1.43
N TYR A 143 -20.47 -2.23 2.07
CA TYR A 143 -20.62 -2.86 3.38
C TYR A 143 -21.79 -3.84 3.48
N GLU A 144 -22.29 -4.34 2.35
CA GLU A 144 -23.15 -5.51 2.32
C GLU A 144 -22.32 -6.79 2.49
N GLY A 145 -22.46 -7.49 3.63
CA GLY A 145 -21.80 -8.78 3.92
C GLY A 145 -20.81 -8.75 5.08
N ASP A 146 -19.83 -9.67 5.09
CA ASP A 146 -18.75 -9.69 6.08
C ASP A 146 -17.72 -8.60 5.77
N VAL A 147 -17.98 -7.40 6.27
CA VAL A 147 -17.14 -6.22 6.01
C VAL A 147 -15.94 -6.22 6.94
N GLU A 148 -14.74 -6.19 6.36
CA GLU A 148 -13.53 -5.99 7.14
C GLU A 148 -13.49 -4.55 7.71
N LEU A 149 -13.12 -4.40 8.98
CA LEU A 149 -13.08 -3.10 9.67
C LEU A 149 -12.13 -2.09 9.01
N PHE A 150 -11.07 -2.60 8.37
CA PHE A 150 -9.99 -1.78 7.88
C PHE A 150 -10.37 -0.92 6.66
N PRO A 151 -10.99 -1.46 5.59
CA PRO A 151 -11.59 -0.64 4.52
C PRO A 151 -12.53 0.45 5.03
N LEU A 152 -13.37 0.16 6.04
CA LEU A 152 -14.28 1.13 6.64
C LEU A 152 -13.55 2.27 7.35
N ALA A 153 -12.48 1.95 8.09
CA ALA A 153 -11.67 2.96 8.76
C ALA A 153 -11.02 3.93 7.76
N ASN A 154 -10.46 3.42 6.66
CA ASN A 154 -9.88 4.29 5.62
C ASN A 154 -10.94 5.09 4.88
N LEU A 155 -12.11 4.50 4.61
CA LEU A 155 -13.23 5.23 4.01
C LEU A 155 -13.68 6.39 4.90
N ALA A 156 -13.74 6.16 6.21
CA ALA A 156 -14.07 7.21 7.18
C ALA A 156 -13.01 8.32 7.19
N ILE A 157 -11.72 7.97 7.17
CA ILE A 157 -10.62 8.95 7.09
C ILE A 157 -10.70 9.76 5.80
N LEU A 158 -10.86 9.10 4.65
CA LEU A 158 -11.00 9.74 3.34
C LEU A 158 -12.19 10.71 3.33
N LYS A 159 -13.37 10.28 3.79
CA LYS A 159 -14.56 11.14 3.85
C LYS A 159 -14.39 12.32 4.80
N ALA A 160 -13.73 12.12 5.94
CA ALA A 160 -13.40 13.21 6.85
C ALA A 160 -12.46 14.24 6.20
N LYS A 161 -11.45 13.78 5.46
CA LYS A 161 -10.54 14.64 4.69
C LYS A 161 -11.30 15.46 3.64
N ILE A 162 -12.12 14.82 2.81
CA ILE A 162 -12.95 15.49 1.79
C ILE A 162 -13.87 16.54 2.44
N LEU A 163 -14.51 16.21 3.58
CA LEU A 163 -15.38 17.15 4.28
C LEU A 163 -14.61 18.39 4.78
N LEU A 164 -13.40 18.22 5.30
CA LEU A 164 -12.53 19.32 5.74
C LEU A 164 -12.11 20.20 4.55
N ASP A 165 -11.77 19.59 3.42
CA ASP A 165 -11.38 20.31 2.20
C ASP A 165 -12.56 21.14 1.64
N LEU A 166 -13.77 20.56 1.60
CA LEU A 166 -14.99 21.26 1.20
C LEU A 166 -15.32 22.42 2.16
N SER A 167 -15.21 22.20 3.47
CA SER A 167 -15.43 23.25 4.47
C SER A 167 -14.44 24.40 4.32
N THR A 168 -13.18 24.08 3.99
CA THR A 168 -12.14 25.07 3.73
C THR A 168 -12.44 25.87 2.45
N LEU A 169 -12.88 25.19 1.40
CA LEU A 169 -13.28 25.82 0.14
C LEU A 169 -14.45 26.79 0.33
N ASP A 170 -15.50 26.39 1.06
CA ASP A 170 -16.65 27.24 1.35
C ASP A 170 -16.23 28.51 2.11
N ASN A 171 -15.37 28.36 3.12
CA ASN A 171 -14.83 29.49 3.88
C ASN A 171 -14.01 30.45 2.99
N CYS A 172 -13.22 29.92 2.07
CA CYS A 172 -12.46 30.72 1.10
C CYS A 172 -13.38 31.48 0.14
N VAL A 173 -14.44 30.83 -0.36
CA VAL A 173 -15.43 31.48 -1.25
C VAL A 173 -16.13 32.63 -0.53
N LEU A 174 -16.53 32.43 0.73
CA LEU A 174 -17.14 33.48 1.55
C LEU A 174 -16.19 34.65 1.82
N ALA A 175 -14.88 34.39 1.96
CA ALA A 175 -13.87 35.43 2.19
C ALA A 175 -13.52 36.25 0.94
N VAL A 176 -13.66 35.68 -0.27
CA VAL A 176 -13.39 36.37 -1.55
C VAL A 176 -14.64 37.06 -2.11
N GLY A 177 -15.83 36.59 -1.73
CA GLY A 177 -17.12 37.17 -2.13
C GLY A 177 -17.62 38.34 -1.25
N ALA A 178 -16.85 38.77 -0.25
CA ALA A 178 -17.13 39.90 0.66
C ALA A 178 -16.12 41.05 0.43
#